data_AF-A0A7W4PQG8-F1
#
_entry.id   AF-A0A7W4PQG8-F1
#
_cell.length_a   1.000
_cell.length_b   1.000
_cell.length_c   1.000
_cell.angle_alpha   90.00
_cell.angle_beta   90.00
_cell.angle_gamma   90.00
#
_symmetry.space_group_name_H-M   'P 1'
#
loop_
_entity.id
_entity.type
_entity.pdbx_description
1 polymer ?
#
loop_
_entity_poly.entity_id
_entity_poly.type
_entity_poly.pdbx_seq_one_letter_code
_entity_poly.pdbx_strand_id
1 'polypeptide(L)'
;MENVSSLIPGSAGDPREVEYWLFGATRLRSCPLRVLVAGADAGVAAAQSIHDYIDCDLSADADPRARLNALAGLLAPAGGMRVVVAAPDGRGGGCDVGGLFDLLAGAGLVPVCLMVPLEYDPACLEADPAVCTDLDFQPDRAGAALAESRAGQRSFHVAYARHAGDGVRRADPMDVASVPVLRDLDGFALSRLMRPDNLLPVRLGGREVLLPVPSQARGLLPLIDGRRTVGELAAILENRGVDAAQFRQVWREMFATFAGLNQLLLQAPP
;
A
#
# COMPACT_ATOMS: atom_id res chain seq x y z
N MET A 1 14.25 -24.69 -4.83
CA MET A 1 13.15 -24.59 -3.84
C MET A 1 13.22 -23.16 -3.33
N GLU A 2 12.65 -22.25 -4.13
CA GLU A 2 12.76 -20.82 -3.91
C GLU A 2 12.07 -20.46 -2.59
N ASN A 3 12.87 -19.84 -1.72
CA ASN A 3 12.46 -19.49 -0.40
C ASN A 3 11.51 -18.29 -0.53
N VAL A 4 10.20 -18.54 -0.37
CA VAL A 4 9.15 -17.53 -0.19
C VAL A 4 9.34 -16.89 1.19
N SER A 5 10.50 -16.29 1.39
CA SER A 5 10.87 -15.62 2.63
C SER A 5 10.22 -14.23 2.63
N SER A 6 9.16 -14.18 3.42
CA SER A 6 8.72 -13.06 4.24
C SER A 6 8.08 -11.85 3.56
N LEU A 7 6.79 -12.02 3.28
CA LEU A 7 5.72 -11.02 3.54
C LEU A 7 5.64 -10.64 5.04
N ILE A 8 6.77 -10.31 5.67
CA ILE A 8 6.80 -9.89 7.08
C ILE A 8 6.64 -8.36 7.14
N PRO A 9 5.64 -7.84 7.86
CA PRO A 9 5.66 -6.48 8.40
C PRO A 9 6.91 -6.34 9.28
N GLY A 10 7.98 -5.75 8.73
CA GLY A 10 9.32 -5.70 9.36
C GLY A 10 10.48 -5.69 8.37
N SER A 11 10.27 -5.97 7.08
CA SER A 11 11.25 -5.56 6.06
C SER A 11 11.20 -4.03 5.89
N ALA A 12 12.35 -3.42 5.57
CA ALA A 12 12.39 -2.03 5.13
C ALA A 12 11.37 -1.81 3.99
N GLY A 13 10.75 -0.64 3.94
CA GLY A 13 9.74 -0.28 2.95
C GLY A 13 10.26 -0.52 1.53
N ASP A 14 9.46 -1.20 0.70
CA ASP A 14 9.79 -1.41 -0.71
C ASP A 14 9.91 -0.04 -1.39
N PRO A 15 11.00 0.26 -2.12
CA PRO A 15 11.15 1.54 -2.80
C PRO A 15 9.96 1.89 -3.70
N ARG A 16 9.31 0.91 -4.34
CA ARG A 16 8.13 1.12 -5.18
C ARG A 16 6.93 1.56 -4.36
N GLU A 17 6.75 1.01 -3.16
CA GLU A 17 5.71 1.44 -2.23
C GLU A 17 5.95 2.87 -1.75
N VAL A 18 7.20 3.18 -1.38
CA VAL A 18 7.59 4.53 -0.94
C VAL A 18 7.31 5.54 -2.05
N GLU A 19 7.73 5.27 -3.28
CA GLU A 19 7.48 6.15 -4.42
C GLU A 19 5.98 6.33 -4.69
N TYR A 20 5.21 5.24 -4.72
CA TYR A 20 3.79 5.30 -5.06
C TYR A 20 2.95 5.92 -3.92
N TRP A 21 3.05 5.37 -2.71
CA TRP A 21 2.19 5.76 -1.59
C TRP A 21 2.60 7.11 -0.98
N LEU A 22 3.88 7.45 -0.88
CA LEU A 22 4.30 8.72 -0.25
C LEU A 22 4.53 9.85 -1.25
N PHE A 23 5.12 9.53 -2.41
CA PHE A 23 5.55 10.54 -3.38
C PHE A 23 4.67 10.59 -4.65
N GLY A 24 3.53 9.88 -4.64
CA GLY A 24 2.55 9.87 -5.72
C GLY A 24 3.15 9.45 -7.06
N ALA A 25 4.21 8.64 -7.03
CA ALA A 25 4.99 8.23 -8.19
C ALA A 25 5.39 9.41 -9.10
N THR A 26 5.75 10.56 -8.54
CA THR A 26 6.15 11.76 -9.34
C THR A 26 7.63 12.11 -9.21
N ARG A 27 8.35 11.47 -8.30
CA ARG A 27 9.74 11.81 -8.01
C ARG A 27 10.66 11.31 -9.13
N LEU A 28 11.56 12.17 -9.57
CA LEU A 28 12.64 11.76 -10.46
C LEU A 28 13.56 10.80 -9.71
N ARG A 29 13.73 9.58 -10.25
CA ARG A 29 14.59 8.54 -9.67
C ARG A 29 16.06 8.94 -9.55
N SER A 30 16.50 9.94 -10.33
CA SER A 30 17.85 10.50 -10.28
C SER A 30 18.11 11.42 -9.10
N CYS A 31 17.06 11.93 -8.44
CA CYS A 31 17.21 12.71 -7.22
C CYS A 31 17.53 11.75 -6.06
N PRO A 32 18.58 12.01 -5.24
CA PRO A 32 18.83 11.21 -4.05
C PRO A 32 17.71 11.41 -3.01
N LEU A 33 17.41 10.37 -2.24
CA LEU A 33 16.45 10.39 -1.13
C LEU A 33 17.23 10.28 0.19
N ARG A 34 17.08 11.23 1.10
CA ARG A 34 17.68 11.13 2.44
C ARG A 34 16.80 10.22 3.29
N VAL A 35 17.32 9.04 3.61
CA VAL A 35 16.58 8.00 4.33
C VAL A 35 17.13 7.83 5.74
N LEU A 36 16.23 7.79 6.72
CA LEU A 36 16.53 7.32 8.08
C LEU A 36 15.79 6.00 8.31
N VAL A 37 16.52 4.97 8.75
CA VAL A 37 15.94 3.71 9.21
C VAL A 37 16.03 3.67 10.73
N ALA A 38 14.88 3.78 11.40
CA ALA A 38 14.73 3.79 12.84
C ALA A 38 14.09 2.48 13.30
N GLY A 39 14.89 1.41 13.39
CA GLY A 39 14.45 0.11 13.92
C GLY A 39 14.15 0.16 15.41
N ALA A 40 13.42 -0.81 15.97
CA ALA A 40 12.93 -0.75 17.36
C ALA A 40 14.01 -0.48 18.42
N ASP A 41 15.25 -0.97 18.21
CA ASP A 41 16.37 -0.77 19.15
C ASP A 41 17.25 0.45 18.81
N ALA A 42 16.94 1.19 17.74
CA ALA A 42 17.75 2.31 17.28
C ALA A 42 17.36 3.60 18.02
N GLY A 43 18.29 4.10 18.83
CA GLY A 43 18.15 5.40 19.49
C GLY A 43 18.11 6.57 18.49
N VAL A 44 17.24 7.56 18.75
CA VAL A 44 17.06 8.75 17.91
C VAL A 44 18.19 9.79 18.11
N ALA A 45 19.01 9.63 19.15
CA ALA A 45 20.01 10.60 19.60
C ALA A 45 21.11 10.94 18.58
N ALA A 46 21.27 10.15 17.51
CA ALA A 46 22.29 10.37 16.47
C ALA A 46 21.76 11.13 15.23
N ALA A 47 20.45 11.29 15.05
CA ALA A 47 19.88 11.93 13.87
C ALA A 47 19.67 13.43 14.12
N GLN A 48 20.51 14.28 13.53
CA GLN A 48 20.43 15.75 13.63
C GLN A 48 20.01 16.42 12.31
N SER A 49 19.76 15.63 11.26
CA SER A 49 19.38 16.11 9.93
C SER A 49 17.91 15.81 9.61
N ILE A 50 17.34 16.63 8.74
CA ILE A 50 16.03 16.40 8.15
C ILE A 50 16.14 15.30 7.07
N HIS A 51 15.16 14.39 7.01
CA HIS A 51 15.10 13.26 6.09
C HIS A 51 13.83 13.31 5.22
N ASP A 52 13.94 12.88 3.96
CA ASP A 52 12.83 12.86 3.01
C ASP A 52 11.93 11.63 3.24
N TYR A 53 12.54 10.52 3.68
CA TYR A 53 11.85 9.30 4.07
C TYR A 53 12.37 8.77 5.40
N ILE A 54 11.46 8.35 6.28
CA ILE A 54 11.79 7.70 7.55
C ILE A 54 11.07 6.35 7.61
N ASP A 55 11.81 5.27 7.83
CA ASP A 55 11.24 3.96 8.13
C ASP A 55 11.31 3.73 9.64
N CYS A 56 10.16 3.75 10.31
CA CYS A 56 10.01 3.79 11.75
C CYS A 56 9.34 2.51 12.23
N ASP A 57 10.08 1.68 12.96
CA ASP A 57 9.54 0.51 13.64
C ASP A 57 9.44 0.78 15.15
N LEU A 58 8.21 0.90 15.64
CA LEU A 58 7.85 1.12 17.03
C LEU A 58 7.32 -0.15 17.71
N SER A 59 7.40 -1.30 17.04
CA SER A 59 6.70 -2.52 17.48
C SER A 59 7.16 -3.08 18.82
N ALA A 60 8.42 -2.84 19.19
CA ALA A 60 8.98 -3.19 20.50
C ALA A 60 9.33 -1.95 21.36
N ASP A 61 8.83 -0.77 20.98
CA ASP A 61 9.18 0.47 21.66
C ASP A 61 8.46 0.63 23.00
N ALA A 62 9.19 1.10 24.01
CA ALA A 62 8.62 1.33 25.34
C ALA A 62 7.78 2.61 25.41
N ASP A 63 8.06 3.62 24.57
CA ASP A 63 7.26 4.84 24.44
C ASP A 63 7.09 5.22 22.95
N PRO A 64 6.19 4.51 22.23
CA PRO A 64 5.94 4.74 20.82
C PRO A 64 5.56 6.20 20.49
N ARG A 65 4.86 6.87 21.41
CA ARG A 65 4.39 8.25 21.21
C ARG A 65 5.55 9.23 21.25
N ALA A 66 6.38 9.18 22.29
CA ALA A 66 7.53 10.08 22.39
C ALA A 66 8.49 9.89 21.22
N ARG A 67 8.74 8.63 20.83
CA ARG A 67 9.63 8.34 19.71
C ARG A 67 9.08 8.78 18.36
N LEU A 68 7.79 8.52 18.09
CA LEU A 68 7.16 8.97 16.85
C LEU A 68 7.20 10.50 16.74
N ASN A 69 6.94 11.23 17.82
CA ASN A 69 7.04 12.69 17.86
C ASN A 69 8.46 13.18 17.54
N ALA A 70 9.48 12.54 18.10
CA ALA A 70 10.88 12.88 17.84
C ALA A 70 11.24 12.64 16.36
N LEU A 71 10.84 11.51 15.79
CA LEU A 71 11.10 11.18 14.39
C LEU A 71 10.30 12.06 13.42
N ALA A 72 9.06 12.42 13.76
CA ALA A 72 8.26 13.37 12.97
C ALA A 72 8.93 14.76 12.89
N GLY A 73 9.61 15.19 13.96
CA GLY A 73 10.43 16.40 13.96
C GLY A 73 11.65 16.36 13.03
N LEU A 74 12.07 15.18 12.59
CA LEU A 74 13.16 14.98 11.62
C LEU A 74 12.64 14.75 10.19
N LEU A 75 11.32 14.70 9.99
CA LEU A 75 10.72 14.48 8.68
C LEU A 75 10.63 15.79 7.89
N ALA A 76 11.16 15.79 6.67
CA ALA A 76 11.12 16.95 5.78
C ALA A 76 9.69 17.40 5.48
N PRO A 77 9.47 18.69 5.20
CA PRO A 77 8.27 19.11 4.47
C PRO A 77 8.14 18.31 3.18
N ALA A 78 6.93 17.85 2.87
CA ALA A 78 6.64 16.93 1.78
C ALA A 78 7.32 15.54 1.85
N GLY A 79 7.99 15.23 2.97
CA GLY A 79 8.54 13.91 3.25
C GLY A 79 7.44 12.91 3.66
N GLY A 80 7.80 11.64 3.69
CA GLY A 80 6.92 10.56 4.13
C GLY A 80 7.57 9.63 5.13
N MET A 81 6.76 8.94 5.92
CA MET A 81 7.21 8.00 6.94
C MET A 81 6.46 6.69 6.80
N ARG A 82 7.16 5.57 6.95
CA ARG A 82 6.54 4.27 7.23
C ARG A 82 6.55 4.07 8.74
N VAL A 83 5.42 3.74 9.33
CA VAL A 83 5.26 3.52 10.78
C VAL A 83 4.75 2.11 11.00
N VAL A 84 5.49 1.32 11.78
CA VAL A 84 5.09 -0.01 12.24
C VAL A 84 4.82 0.03 13.74
N VAL A 85 3.67 -0.48 14.16
CA VAL A 85 3.32 -0.65 15.57
C VAL A 85 2.85 -2.07 15.81
N ALA A 86 3.10 -2.61 17.01
CA ALA A 86 2.51 -3.87 17.42
C ALA A 86 0.99 -3.73 17.52
N ALA A 87 0.27 -4.68 16.94
CA ALA A 87 -1.16 -4.80 17.13
C ALA A 87 -1.47 -5.44 18.50
N PRO A 88 -2.71 -5.35 19.00
CA PRO A 88 -3.04 -5.87 20.33
C PRO A 88 -2.83 -7.37 20.40
N ASP A 89 -2.00 -7.82 21.34
CA ASP A 89 -1.68 -9.24 21.55
C ASP A 89 -2.55 -9.90 22.64
N GLY A 90 -3.51 -9.15 23.20
CA GLY A 90 -4.37 -9.57 24.30
C GLY A 90 -3.67 -9.62 25.67
N ARG A 91 -2.39 -9.25 25.75
CA ARG A 91 -1.59 -9.21 26.99
C ARG A 91 -1.31 -7.79 27.48
N GLY A 92 -2.01 -6.81 26.90
CA GLY A 92 -1.93 -5.39 27.28
C GLY A 92 -0.82 -4.61 26.55
N GLY A 93 -0.16 -5.20 25.54
CA GLY A 93 0.76 -4.52 24.65
C GLY A 93 0.13 -4.18 23.29
N GLY A 94 0.78 -3.28 22.55
CA GLY A 94 0.33 -2.83 21.22
C GLY A 94 -0.84 -1.85 21.24
N CYS A 95 -1.29 -1.46 20.05
CA CYS A 95 -2.48 -0.63 19.88
C CYS A 95 -3.31 -1.12 18.69
N ASP A 96 -4.63 -1.01 18.81
CA ASP A 96 -5.55 -1.26 17.71
C ASP A 96 -5.39 -0.20 16.60
N VAL A 97 -6.12 -0.33 15.50
CA VAL A 97 -6.00 0.62 14.40
C VAL A 97 -6.40 2.03 14.84
N GLY A 98 -7.38 2.15 15.75
CA GLY A 98 -7.78 3.43 16.34
C GLY A 98 -6.65 4.11 17.11
N GLY A 99 -5.89 3.34 17.89
CA GLY A 99 -4.71 3.80 18.61
C GLY A 99 -3.56 4.18 17.67
N LEU A 100 -3.39 3.49 16.54
CA LEU A 100 -2.47 3.93 15.49
C LEU A 100 -2.86 5.31 14.93
N PHE A 101 -4.15 5.53 14.63
CA PHE A 101 -4.63 6.86 14.21
C PHE A 101 -4.33 7.94 15.27
N ASP A 102 -4.52 7.63 16.55
CA ASP A 102 -4.22 8.55 17.65
C ASP A 102 -2.73 8.84 17.81
N LEU A 103 -1.87 7.83 17.60
CA LEU A 103 -0.40 8.00 17.59
C LEU A 103 0.03 8.92 16.45
N LEU A 104 -0.44 8.66 15.23
CA LEU A 104 -0.12 9.49 14.06
C LEU A 104 -0.59 10.93 14.25
N ALA A 105 -1.84 11.13 14.67
CA ALA A 105 -2.41 12.45 14.91
C ALA A 105 -1.63 13.22 16.01
N GLY A 106 -1.22 12.52 17.08
CA GLY A 106 -0.41 13.09 18.15
C GLY A 106 0.97 13.60 17.70
N ALA A 107 1.50 13.02 16.62
CA ALA A 107 2.75 13.43 15.99
C ALA A 107 2.56 14.46 14.85
N GLY A 108 1.34 14.96 14.63
CA GLY A 108 1.03 15.86 13.52
C GLY A 108 1.03 15.19 12.15
N LEU A 109 0.92 13.86 12.11
CA LEU A 109 0.91 13.07 10.90
C LEU A 109 -0.52 12.63 10.52
N VAL A 110 -0.73 12.41 9.22
CA VAL A 110 -1.93 11.78 8.67
C VAL A 110 -1.53 10.50 7.92
N PRO A 111 -2.32 9.42 8.02
CA PRO A 111 -2.07 8.23 7.23
C PRO A 111 -2.39 8.51 5.76
N VAL A 112 -1.43 8.17 4.90
CA VAL A 112 -1.62 8.10 3.45
C VAL A 112 -2.18 6.74 3.06
N CYS A 113 -1.69 5.66 3.67
CA CYS A 113 -2.17 4.31 3.43
C CYS A 113 -1.94 3.41 4.64
N LEU A 114 -2.85 2.46 4.88
CA LEU A 114 -2.63 1.33 5.80
C LEU A 114 -2.28 0.09 4.98
N MET A 115 -1.30 -0.69 5.41
CA MET A 115 -0.83 -1.87 4.67
C MET A 115 -1.33 -3.18 5.31
N VAL A 116 -1.94 -4.09 4.55
CA VAL A 116 -2.32 -4.00 3.12
C VAL A 116 -3.68 -3.27 2.98
N PRO A 117 -3.90 -2.36 2.00
CA PRO A 117 -5.07 -1.49 1.96
C PRO A 117 -6.42 -2.20 2.11
N LEU A 118 -6.68 -3.27 1.33
CA LEU A 118 -7.96 -3.99 1.39
C LEU A 118 -8.21 -4.71 2.72
N GLU A 119 -7.19 -4.92 3.56
CA GLU A 119 -7.42 -5.45 4.90
C GLU A 119 -8.10 -4.44 5.84
N TYR A 120 -8.11 -3.18 5.46
CA TYR A 120 -8.76 -2.08 6.19
C TYR A 120 -10.03 -1.59 5.48
N ASP A 121 -10.46 -2.25 4.40
CA ASP A 121 -11.76 -2.03 3.77
C ASP A 121 -12.78 -3.06 4.29
N PRO A 122 -13.79 -2.64 5.08
CA PRO A 122 -14.79 -3.57 5.60
C PRO A 122 -15.61 -4.25 4.51
N ALA A 123 -15.78 -3.63 3.33
CA ALA A 123 -16.52 -4.22 2.21
C ALA A 123 -15.78 -5.42 1.60
N CYS A 124 -14.45 -5.36 1.55
CA CYS A 124 -13.61 -6.48 1.12
C CYS A 124 -13.59 -7.64 2.11
N LEU A 125 -14.04 -7.40 3.36
CA LEU A 125 -14.19 -8.42 4.40
C LEU A 125 -15.65 -8.92 4.54
N GLU A 126 -16.50 -8.75 3.54
CA GLU A 126 -17.80 -9.44 3.46
C GLU A 126 -17.65 -10.86 2.87
N ALA A 127 -18.69 -11.68 2.95
CA ALA A 127 -18.66 -13.05 2.43
C ALA A 127 -18.57 -13.13 0.89
N ASP A 128 -19.21 -12.17 0.22
CA ASP A 128 -19.22 -12.02 -1.25
C ASP A 128 -18.91 -10.55 -1.57
N PRO A 129 -17.62 -10.16 -1.58
CA PRO A 129 -17.22 -8.78 -1.80
C PRO A 129 -17.50 -8.36 -3.24
N ALA A 130 -17.96 -7.12 -3.43
CA ALA A 130 -18.13 -6.55 -4.76
C ALA A 130 -16.77 -6.31 -5.45
N VAL A 131 -16.80 -6.09 -6.76
CA VAL A 131 -15.62 -5.66 -7.53
C VAL A 131 -15.11 -4.33 -6.96
N CYS A 132 -13.82 -4.31 -6.64
CA CYS A 132 -13.13 -3.11 -6.19
C CYS A 132 -13.08 -2.10 -7.34
N THR A 133 -13.52 -0.87 -7.08
CA THR A 133 -13.47 0.23 -8.06
C THR A 133 -12.89 1.52 -7.50
N ASP A 134 -12.63 1.56 -6.20
CA ASP A 134 -12.05 2.71 -5.53
C ASP A 134 -10.55 2.81 -5.87
N LEU A 135 -10.19 3.87 -6.57
CA LEU A 135 -8.81 4.18 -6.96
C LEU A 135 -8.11 5.11 -5.96
N ASP A 136 -8.90 5.77 -5.11
CA ASP A 136 -8.47 6.83 -4.21
C ASP A 136 -8.54 6.37 -2.74
N PHE A 137 -8.31 5.07 -2.49
CA PHE A 137 -8.44 4.46 -1.17
C PHE A 137 -7.76 5.29 -0.07
N GLN A 138 -8.54 6.07 0.68
CA GLN A 138 -8.04 6.89 1.76
C GLN A 138 -8.38 6.19 3.08
N PRO A 139 -7.40 5.97 3.97
CA PRO A 139 -7.68 5.37 5.27
C PRO A 139 -8.71 6.20 6.05
N ASP A 140 -9.91 5.63 6.23
CA ASP A 140 -10.93 6.15 7.13
C ASP A 140 -10.84 5.43 8.49
N ARG A 141 -10.86 6.18 9.58
CA ARG A 141 -10.73 5.62 10.94
C ARG A 141 -11.87 4.67 11.28
N ALA A 142 -13.10 5.03 10.94
CA ALA A 142 -14.27 4.23 11.30
C ALA A 142 -14.34 2.93 10.47
N GLY A 143 -14.11 3.03 9.16
CA GLY A 143 -14.03 1.91 8.24
C GLY A 143 -12.89 0.95 8.61
N ALA A 144 -11.70 1.47 8.89
CA ALA A 144 -10.56 0.66 9.31
C ALA A 144 -10.83 -0.08 10.64
N ALA A 145 -11.46 0.58 11.62
CA ALA A 145 -11.83 -0.05 12.88
C ALA A 145 -12.91 -1.13 12.69
N LEU A 146 -13.88 -0.89 11.81
CA LEU A 146 -14.87 -1.90 11.44
C LEU A 146 -14.22 -3.11 10.75
N ALA A 147 -13.30 -2.86 9.81
CA ALA A 147 -12.54 -3.91 9.14
C ALA A 147 -11.71 -4.73 10.14
N GLU A 148 -11.03 -4.06 11.08
CA GLU A 148 -10.32 -4.71 12.18
C GLU A 148 -11.23 -5.62 13.02
N SER A 149 -12.43 -5.15 13.37
CA SER A 149 -13.38 -5.94 14.16
C SER A 149 -13.85 -7.23 13.45
N ARG A 150 -13.72 -7.28 12.12
CA ARG A 150 -14.11 -8.42 11.26
C ARG A 150 -12.93 -9.31 10.88
N ALA A 151 -11.72 -8.81 11.04
CA ALA A 151 -10.50 -9.52 10.75
C ALA A 151 -10.11 -10.45 11.92
N GLY A 152 -9.30 -11.46 11.61
CA GLY A 152 -8.59 -12.25 12.60
C GLY A 152 -7.45 -11.47 13.25
N GLN A 153 -6.78 -12.13 14.19
CA GLN A 153 -5.61 -11.58 14.87
C GLN A 153 -4.51 -11.20 13.88
N ARG A 154 -3.88 -10.06 14.13
CA ARG A 154 -2.74 -9.53 13.39
C ARG A 154 -1.61 -9.22 14.36
N SER A 155 -0.37 -9.30 13.89
CA SER A 155 0.80 -9.03 14.74
C SER A 155 1.16 -7.54 14.77
N PHE A 156 0.96 -6.84 13.64
CA PHE A 156 1.39 -5.45 13.49
C PHE A 156 0.39 -4.67 12.64
N HIS A 157 0.37 -3.35 12.85
CA HIS A 157 -0.13 -2.40 11.87
C HIS A 157 1.04 -1.71 11.19
N VAL A 158 0.89 -1.46 9.89
CA VAL A 158 1.85 -0.70 9.09
C VAL A 158 1.11 0.42 8.39
N ALA A 159 1.59 1.65 8.54
CA ALA A 159 1.05 2.82 7.86
C ALA A 159 2.15 3.57 7.11
N TYR A 160 1.82 4.01 5.90
CA TYR A 160 2.51 5.14 5.28
C TYR A 160 1.81 6.41 5.72
N ALA A 161 2.58 7.38 6.22
CA ALA A 161 2.09 8.63 6.79
C ALA A 161 2.94 9.82 6.35
N ARG A 162 2.38 11.02 6.48
CA ARG A 162 3.08 12.27 6.17
C ARG A 162 2.58 13.38 7.09
N HIS A 163 3.21 14.55 7.06
CA HIS A 163 2.71 15.72 7.78
C HIS A 163 1.29 16.09 7.34
N ALA A 164 0.42 16.37 8.32
CA ALA A 164 -0.99 16.69 8.07
C ALA A 164 -1.20 17.87 7.12
N GLY A 165 -0.30 18.86 7.17
CA GLY A 165 -0.38 20.08 6.37
C GLY A 165 0.00 19.91 4.89
N ASP A 166 0.63 18.80 4.51
CA ASP A 166 1.16 18.64 3.15
C ASP A 166 0.12 18.12 2.14
N GLY A 167 -1.04 17.64 2.61
CA GLY A 167 -2.07 16.97 1.80
C GLY A 167 -1.61 15.63 1.24
N VAL A 168 -2.52 14.78 0.76
CA VAL A 168 -2.16 13.49 0.14
C VAL A 168 -2.07 13.68 -1.38
N ARG A 169 -0.95 13.29 -2.00
CA ARG A 169 -0.79 13.28 -3.46
C ARG A 169 -0.67 11.84 -3.94
N ARG A 170 -1.46 11.48 -4.95
CA ARG A 170 -1.44 10.16 -5.59
C ARG A 170 -1.22 10.29 -7.08
N ALA A 171 -0.58 9.27 -7.64
CA ALA A 171 -0.52 9.11 -9.08
C ALA A 171 -1.93 8.77 -9.59
N ASP A 172 -2.36 9.38 -10.69
CA ASP A 172 -3.62 9.00 -11.32
C ASP A 172 -3.43 7.66 -12.07
N PRO A 173 -4.07 6.57 -11.62
CA PRO A 173 -3.98 5.29 -12.32
C PRO A 173 -4.64 5.31 -13.69
N MET A 174 -5.51 6.27 -13.97
CA MET A 174 -6.15 6.42 -15.28
C MET A 174 -5.35 7.30 -16.24
N ASP A 175 -4.27 7.95 -15.80
CA ASP A 175 -3.39 8.71 -16.68
C ASP A 175 -2.68 7.77 -17.66
N VAL A 176 -2.86 8.03 -18.95
CA VAL A 176 -2.29 7.25 -20.04
C VAL A 176 -0.76 7.24 -20.02
N ALA A 177 -0.11 8.23 -19.40
CA ALA A 177 1.34 8.31 -19.26
C ALA A 177 1.88 7.53 -18.05
N SER A 178 1.02 7.10 -17.12
CA SER A 178 1.43 6.34 -15.94
C SER A 178 2.04 4.99 -16.33
N VAL A 179 3.09 4.58 -15.62
CA VAL A 179 3.75 3.28 -15.83
C VAL A 179 3.39 2.33 -14.69
N PRO A 180 2.51 1.33 -14.91
CA PRO A 180 2.21 0.31 -13.92
C PRO A 180 3.41 -0.62 -13.66
N VAL A 181 3.62 -0.95 -12.39
CA VAL A 181 4.63 -1.89 -11.93
C VAL A 181 4.05 -2.91 -10.97
N LEU A 182 4.45 -4.16 -11.13
CA LEU A 182 4.11 -5.23 -10.19
C LEU A 182 5.15 -5.31 -9.05
N ARG A 183 4.68 -5.60 -7.84
CA ARG A 183 5.51 -5.60 -6.64
C ARG A 183 6.22 -6.95 -6.42
N ASP A 184 5.47 -8.00 -6.07
CA ASP A 184 6.05 -9.27 -5.64
C ASP A 184 6.04 -10.31 -6.74
N LEU A 185 4.88 -10.50 -7.37
CA LEU A 185 4.66 -11.51 -8.39
C LEU A 185 4.60 -10.88 -9.77
N ASP A 186 5.15 -11.56 -10.77
CA ASP A 186 4.95 -11.17 -12.16
C ASP A 186 3.50 -11.42 -12.62
N GLY A 187 3.14 -10.86 -13.77
CA GLY A 187 1.77 -10.94 -14.28
C GLY A 187 1.33 -12.35 -14.66
N PHE A 188 2.26 -13.24 -15.01
CA PHE A 188 1.96 -14.64 -15.27
C PHE A 188 1.67 -15.40 -13.96
N ALA A 189 2.42 -15.13 -12.89
CA ALA A 189 2.19 -15.70 -11.58
C ALA A 189 0.86 -15.23 -11.00
N LEU A 190 0.55 -13.93 -11.06
CA LEU A 190 -0.74 -13.40 -10.60
C LEU A 190 -1.92 -13.97 -11.38
N SER A 191 -1.84 -14.04 -12.71
CA SER A 191 -2.91 -14.60 -13.53
C SER A 191 -3.17 -16.09 -13.27
N ARG A 192 -2.18 -16.85 -12.81
CA ARG A 192 -2.33 -18.26 -12.41
C ARG A 192 -3.07 -18.45 -11.08
N LEU A 193 -3.05 -17.45 -10.19
CA LEU A 193 -3.82 -17.50 -8.94
C LEU A 193 -5.32 -17.37 -9.16
N MET A 194 -5.73 -16.71 -10.26
CA MET A 194 -7.14 -16.52 -10.60
C MET A 194 -7.82 -17.87 -10.92
N ARG A 195 -9.03 -18.06 -10.40
CA ARG A 195 -9.91 -19.20 -10.68
C ARG A 195 -10.71 -19.04 -11.99
N PRO A 196 -11.16 -20.12 -12.64
CA PRO A 196 -11.86 -20.05 -13.94
C PRO A 196 -13.11 -19.16 -13.96
N ASP A 197 -13.73 -18.93 -12.80
CA ASP A 197 -14.89 -18.04 -12.59
C ASP A 197 -14.52 -16.56 -12.38
N ASN A 198 -13.26 -16.19 -12.62
CA ASN A 198 -12.70 -14.84 -12.41
C ASN A 198 -12.75 -14.38 -10.95
N LEU A 199 -12.60 -15.32 -10.02
CA LEU A 199 -12.35 -15.02 -8.61
C LEU A 199 -10.87 -15.18 -8.30
N LEU A 200 -10.31 -14.24 -7.53
CA LEU A 200 -8.95 -14.27 -7.01
C LEU A 200 -9.00 -14.65 -5.52
N PRO A 201 -8.59 -15.88 -5.14
CA PRO A 201 -8.45 -16.25 -3.75
C PRO A 201 -7.26 -15.51 -3.11
N VAL A 202 -7.53 -14.77 -2.03
CA VAL A 202 -6.54 -14.03 -1.25
C VAL A 202 -6.75 -14.24 0.24
N ARG A 203 -5.70 -14.02 1.04
CA ARG A 203 -5.81 -13.95 2.50
C ARG A 203 -5.93 -12.49 2.88
N LEU A 204 -7.07 -12.08 3.45
CA LEU A 204 -7.28 -10.74 4.00
C LEU A 204 -7.79 -10.87 5.42
N GLY A 205 -7.15 -10.18 6.37
CA GLY A 205 -7.57 -10.21 7.77
C GLY A 205 -7.61 -11.62 8.34
N GLY A 206 -6.60 -12.45 8.02
CA GLY A 206 -6.46 -13.81 8.56
C GLY A 206 -7.38 -14.89 7.95
N ARG A 207 -8.28 -14.52 7.03
CA ARG A 207 -9.25 -15.44 6.40
C ARG A 207 -9.11 -15.44 4.88
N GLU A 208 -9.59 -16.50 4.23
CA GLU A 208 -9.66 -16.56 2.77
C GLU A 208 -10.85 -15.73 2.28
N VAL A 209 -10.60 -14.89 1.26
CA VAL A 209 -11.59 -14.05 0.59
C VAL A 209 -11.46 -14.30 -0.92
N LEU A 210 -12.59 -14.37 -1.61
CA LEU A 210 -12.64 -14.51 -3.06
C LEU A 210 -12.96 -13.15 -3.68
N LEU A 211 -11.95 -12.42 -4.14
CA LEU A 211 -12.15 -11.12 -4.76
C LEU A 211 -12.54 -11.30 -6.24
N PRO A 212 -13.65 -10.72 -6.69
CA PRO A 212 -13.98 -10.73 -8.12
C PRO A 212 -13.00 -9.82 -8.88
N VAL A 213 -12.52 -10.32 -10.01
CA VAL A 213 -11.59 -9.62 -10.90
C VAL A 213 -12.12 -9.64 -12.34
N PRO A 214 -11.80 -8.63 -13.18
CA PRO A 214 -12.24 -8.61 -14.57
C PRO A 214 -11.72 -9.82 -15.34
N SER A 215 -12.52 -10.38 -16.24
CA SER A 215 -12.10 -11.55 -17.05
C SER A 215 -10.86 -11.27 -17.90
N GLN A 216 -10.69 -10.02 -18.34
CA GLN A 216 -9.54 -9.55 -19.11
C GLN A 216 -8.25 -9.45 -18.28
N ALA A 217 -8.33 -9.46 -16.93
CA ALA A 217 -7.15 -9.31 -16.08
C ALA A 217 -6.11 -10.41 -16.34
N ARG A 218 -6.53 -11.64 -16.66
CA ARG A 218 -5.61 -12.73 -17.04
C ARG A 218 -4.73 -12.39 -18.25
N GLY A 219 -5.29 -11.70 -19.24
CA GLY A 219 -4.59 -11.32 -20.46
C GLY A 219 -3.83 -10.00 -20.35
N LEU A 220 -4.21 -9.16 -19.38
CA LEU A 220 -3.64 -7.83 -19.17
C LEU A 220 -2.47 -7.84 -18.18
N LEU A 221 -2.56 -8.58 -17.07
CA LEU A 221 -1.49 -8.68 -16.06
C LEU A 221 -0.12 -9.04 -16.67
N PRO A 222 0.00 -10.03 -17.59
CA PRO A 222 1.29 -10.38 -18.18
C PRO A 222 1.91 -9.30 -19.09
N LEU A 223 1.14 -8.26 -19.46
CA LEU A 223 1.64 -7.14 -20.27
C LEU A 223 2.34 -6.07 -19.41
N ILE A 224 2.12 -6.08 -18.10
CA ILE A 224 2.70 -5.14 -17.14
C ILE A 224 4.14 -5.55 -16.87
N ASP A 225 5.07 -4.83 -17.48
CA ASP A 225 6.52 -5.09 -17.41
C ASP A 225 7.30 -3.97 -16.69
N GLY A 226 6.61 -3.01 -16.07
CA GLY A 226 7.23 -1.85 -15.44
C GLY A 226 7.81 -0.83 -16.43
N ARG A 227 7.48 -0.95 -17.73
CA ARG A 227 7.96 -0.05 -18.78
C ARG A 227 6.82 0.50 -19.62
N ARG A 228 5.86 -0.35 -19.99
CA ARG A 228 4.70 0.07 -20.77
C ARG A 228 3.84 1.04 -19.98
N THR A 229 3.35 2.07 -20.64
CA THR A 229 2.38 3.00 -20.07
C THR A 229 0.96 2.44 -20.11
N VAL A 230 0.05 2.98 -19.30
CA VAL A 230 -1.39 2.65 -19.36
C VAL A 230 -1.95 2.85 -20.77
N GLY A 231 -1.53 3.91 -21.48
CA GLY A 231 -1.92 4.16 -22.86
C GLY A 231 -1.45 3.09 -23.84
N GLU A 232 -0.22 2.59 -23.68
CA GLU A 232 0.29 1.48 -24.51
C GLU A 232 -0.43 0.17 -24.23
N LEU A 233 -0.78 -0.11 -22.96
CA LEU A 233 -1.62 -1.25 -22.60
C LEU A 233 -3.01 -1.15 -23.25
N ALA A 234 -3.61 0.04 -23.25
CA ALA A 234 -4.88 0.29 -23.91
C ALA A 234 -4.80 -0.01 -25.42
N ALA A 235 -3.76 0.50 -26.10
CA ALA A 235 -3.54 0.26 -27.52
C ALA A 235 -3.33 -1.24 -27.85
N ILE A 236 -2.65 -2.00 -26.98
CA ILE A 236 -2.48 -3.44 -27.16
C ILE A 236 -3.84 -4.17 -27.04
N LEU A 237 -4.68 -3.79 -26.09
CA LEU A 237 -5.98 -4.42 -25.90
C LEU A 237 -7.01 -4.01 -26.97
N GLU A 238 -6.90 -2.79 -27.53
CA GLU A 238 -7.69 -2.37 -28.69
C GLU A 238 -7.46 -3.30 -29.89
N ASN A 239 -6.21 -3.66 -30.17
CA ASN A 239 -5.85 -4.65 -31.19
C ASN A 239 -6.37 -6.08 -30.89
N ARG A 240 -6.84 -6.33 -29.66
CA ARG A 240 -7.47 -7.59 -29.23
C ARG A 240 -9.00 -7.47 -29.11
N GLY A 241 -9.58 -6.37 -29.61
CA GLY A 241 -11.02 -6.14 -29.64
C GLY A 241 -11.63 -5.55 -28.37
N VAL A 242 -10.81 -5.01 -27.46
CA VAL A 242 -11.28 -4.29 -26.26
C VAL A 242 -11.24 -2.79 -26.53
N ASP A 243 -12.40 -2.16 -26.68
CA ASP A 243 -12.47 -0.72 -26.95
C ASP A 243 -12.00 0.14 -25.76
N ALA A 244 -11.80 1.43 -25.99
CA ALA A 244 -11.29 2.35 -24.98
C ALA A 244 -12.20 2.50 -23.75
N ALA A 245 -13.52 2.39 -23.90
CA ALA A 245 -14.44 2.49 -22.77
C ALA A 245 -14.38 1.22 -21.92
N GLN A 246 -14.36 0.05 -22.57
CA GLN A 246 -14.18 -1.24 -21.91
C GLN A 246 -12.82 -1.32 -21.22
N PHE A 247 -11.74 -0.87 -21.87
CA PHE A 247 -10.42 -0.82 -21.26
C PHE A 247 -10.41 0.01 -19.98
N ARG A 248 -10.99 1.22 -20.00
CA ARG A 248 -11.04 2.07 -18.80
C ARG A 248 -11.73 1.40 -17.62
N GLN A 249 -12.82 0.69 -17.87
CA GLN A 249 -13.54 -0.03 -16.81
C GLN A 249 -12.71 -1.20 -16.29
N VAL A 250 -12.20 -2.06 -17.17
CA VAL A 250 -11.34 -3.20 -16.82
C VAL A 250 -10.11 -2.74 -16.04
N TRP A 251 -9.46 -1.67 -16.51
CA TRP A 251 -8.26 -1.12 -15.89
C TRP A 251 -8.57 -0.57 -14.50
N ARG A 252 -9.67 0.17 -14.31
CA ARG A 252 -10.09 0.66 -13.00
C ARG A 252 -10.30 -0.48 -12.01
N GLU A 253 -11.07 -1.49 -12.41
CA GLU A 253 -11.39 -2.63 -11.55
C GLU A 253 -10.14 -3.44 -11.18
N MET A 254 -9.29 -3.71 -12.17
CA MET A 254 -8.03 -4.41 -11.97
C MET A 254 -7.08 -3.59 -11.08
N PHE A 255 -6.91 -2.30 -11.37
CA PHE A 255 -6.01 -1.43 -10.61
C PHE A 255 -6.47 -1.30 -9.17
N ALA A 256 -7.75 -0.99 -8.91
CA ALA A 256 -8.30 -0.90 -7.56
C ALA A 256 -8.05 -2.19 -6.76
N THR A 257 -8.33 -3.36 -7.36
CA THR A 257 -8.12 -4.66 -6.71
C THR A 257 -6.64 -4.91 -6.40
N PHE A 258 -5.77 -4.83 -7.40
CA PHE A 258 -4.35 -5.21 -7.24
C PHE A 258 -3.53 -4.14 -6.51
N ALA A 259 -3.85 -2.85 -6.63
CA ALA A 259 -3.26 -1.81 -5.79
C ALA A 259 -3.73 -1.90 -4.34
N GLY A 260 -5.00 -2.25 -4.14
CA GLY A 260 -5.55 -2.54 -2.82
C GLY A 260 -4.87 -3.75 -2.15
N LEU A 261 -4.46 -4.75 -2.93
CA LEU A 261 -3.62 -5.88 -2.47
C LEU A 261 -2.12 -5.52 -2.39
N ASN A 262 -1.76 -4.27 -2.67
CA ASN A 262 -0.39 -3.79 -2.76
C ASN A 262 0.49 -4.62 -3.74
N GLN A 263 -0.10 -5.13 -4.82
CA GLN A 263 0.57 -5.92 -5.87
C GLN A 263 0.82 -5.13 -7.14
N LEU A 264 0.00 -4.12 -7.43
CA LEU A 264 0.10 -3.26 -8.61
C LEU A 264 0.21 -1.79 -8.17
N LEU A 265 1.30 -1.13 -8.53
CA LEU A 265 1.60 0.24 -8.18
C LEU A 265 1.89 1.04 -9.46
N LEU A 266 2.08 2.35 -9.34
CA LEU A 266 2.57 3.19 -10.44
C LEU A 266 3.98 3.68 -10.17
N GLN A 267 4.71 3.96 -11.26
CA GLN A 267 5.99 4.63 -11.26
C GLN A 267 5.89 5.97 -11.96
N ALA A 268 6.86 6.85 -11.64
CA ALA A 268 7.04 8.07 -12.39
C ALA A 268 7.24 7.78 -13.88
N PRO A 269 6.66 8.62 -14.76
CA PRO A 269 6.97 8.59 -16.17
C PRO A 269 8.50 8.60 -16.37
N PRO A 270 9.03 7.86 -17.36
CA PRO A 270 10.46 7.76 -17.62
C PRO A 270 11.12 9.10 -17.98
#